data_AF-A0A6A4YZN2-F1
#
_entry.id   AF-A0A6A4YZN2-F1
#
_cell.length_a   1.000
_cell.length_b   1.000
_cell.length_c   1.000
_cell.angle_alpha   90.00
_cell.angle_beta   90.00
_cell.angle_gamma   90.00
#
_symmetry.space_group_name_H-M   'P 1'
#
loop_
_entity.id
_entity.type
_entity.pdbx_description
1 polymer ?
#
loop_
_entity_poly.entity_id
_entity_poly.type
_entity_poly.pdbx_seq_one_letter_code
_entity_poly.pdbx_strand_id
1 'polypeptide(L)'
;MNSKLVLKKSDGNFECPNCSSRYTNVRSLRAHCKRKHGVTVTVFEKKTIVHKQEQAKARKARWTATKTAIRAMRAKPIKASKRDTFTFANARLRGAHEAVNPFVKIGESTIPGAGRGLFAAIDLLPGDICTA
;
A
#
# COMPACT_ATOMS: atom_id res chain seq x y z
N MET A 1 -28.45 28.89 7.16
CA MET A 1 -28.58 27.54 6.56
C MET A 1 -29.59 26.75 7.38
N ASN A 2 -30.80 26.50 6.85
CA ASN A 2 -31.85 25.79 7.58
C ASN A 2 -31.67 24.28 7.40
N SER A 3 -31.02 23.63 8.37
CA SER A 3 -30.84 22.18 8.42
C SER A 3 -31.66 21.58 9.56
N LYS A 4 -32.51 20.58 9.26
CA LYS A 4 -33.31 19.86 10.28
C LYS A 4 -32.90 18.38 10.33
N LEU A 5 -32.78 17.84 11.53
CA LEU A 5 -32.52 16.41 11.78
C LEU A 5 -33.84 15.64 11.78
N VAL A 6 -33.90 14.53 11.05
CA VAL A 6 -35.05 13.62 11.05
C VAL A 6 -34.62 12.24 11.53
N LEU A 7 -35.37 11.70 12.48
CA LEU A 7 -35.22 10.35 13.01
C LEU A 7 -36.14 9.39 12.24
N LYS A 8 -35.65 8.18 11.99
CA LYS A 8 -36.45 7.09 11.43
C LYS A 8 -37.48 6.64 12.48
N LYS A 9 -38.78 6.62 12.15
CA LYS A 9 -39.80 6.09 13.04
C LYS A 9 -39.77 4.55 13.06
N SER A 10 -40.36 3.96 14.09
CA SER A 10 -40.51 2.50 14.29
C SER A 10 -41.09 1.77 13.08
N ASP A 11 -41.98 2.44 12.32
CA ASP A 11 -42.64 1.89 11.14
C ASP A 11 -41.73 1.81 9.89
N GLY A 12 -40.45 2.18 10.01
CA GLY A 12 -39.51 2.22 8.89
C GLY A 12 -39.65 3.45 7.97
N ASN A 13 -40.67 4.27 8.16
CA ASN A 13 -40.93 5.48 7.38
C ASN A 13 -40.25 6.74 7.96
N PHE A 14 -39.93 7.69 7.09
CA PHE A 14 -39.43 9.02 7.40
C PHE A 14 -40.53 10.07 7.25
N GLU A 15 -40.64 10.98 8.21
CA GLU A 15 -41.59 12.09 8.16
C GLU A 15 -40.89 13.42 7.96
N CYS A 16 -41.54 14.32 7.23
CA CYS A 16 -41.04 15.67 7.06
C CYS A 16 -41.22 16.48 8.37
N PRO A 17 -40.21 17.25 8.82
CA PRO A 17 -40.31 18.04 10.03
C PRO A 17 -41.02 19.40 9.82
N ASN A 18 -41.55 19.63 8.61
CA ASN A 18 -42.33 20.82 8.26
C ASN A 18 -43.73 20.48 7.71
N CYS A 19 -43.97 19.22 7.33
CA CYS A 19 -45.30 18.76 6.93
C CYS A 19 -45.49 17.29 7.31
N SER A 20 -46.72 16.85 7.51
CA SER A 20 -47.02 15.47 7.95
C SER A 20 -46.88 14.41 6.83
N SER A 21 -46.09 14.68 5.79
CA SER A 21 -45.88 13.75 4.68
C SER A 21 -44.91 12.62 5.07
N ARG A 22 -45.31 11.38 4.79
CA ARG A 22 -44.54 10.16 5.07
C ARG A 22 -43.82 9.67 3.81
N TYR A 23 -42.59 9.21 3.96
CA TYR A 23 -41.75 8.69 2.89
C TYR A 23 -41.07 7.40 3.32
N THR A 24 -41.01 6.39 2.45
CA THR A 24 -40.27 5.14 2.69
C THR A 24 -38.76 5.31 2.50
N ASN A 25 -38.36 6.31 1.73
CA ASN A 25 -36.97 6.52 1.31
C ASN A 25 -36.43 7.90 1.72
N VAL A 26 -35.20 7.91 2.24
CA VAL A 26 -34.47 9.14 2.62
C VAL A 26 -34.30 10.10 1.44
N ARG A 27 -34.07 9.56 0.23
CA ARG A 27 -33.88 10.38 -0.98
C ARG A 27 -35.13 11.20 -1.31
N SER A 28 -36.30 10.57 -1.22
CA SER A 28 -37.59 11.22 -1.49
C SER A 28 -37.90 12.30 -0.46
N LEU A 29 -37.64 12.03 0.82
CA LEU A 29 -37.77 13.01 1.90
C LEU A 29 -36.86 14.23 1.67
N ARG A 30 -35.57 14.02 1.37
CA ARG A 30 -34.63 15.13 1.12
C ARG A 30 -35.07 16.00 -0.05
N ALA A 31 -35.50 15.37 -1.16
CA ALA A 31 -35.99 16.09 -2.32
C ALA A 31 -37.25 16.91 -1.99
N HIS A 32 -38.17 16.33 -1.24
CA HIS A 32 -39.37 17.01 -0.76
C HIS A 32 -39.02 18.22 0.12
N CYS A 33 -38.20 18.05 1.16
CA CYS A 33 -37.85 19.15 2.06
C CYS A 33 -37.09 20.27 1.34
N LYS A 34 -36.23 19.93 0.37
CA LYS A 34 -35.52 20.92 -0.45
C LYS A 34 -36.47 21.70 -1.36
N ARG A 35 -37.43 21.03 -2.01
CA ARG A 35 -38.35 21.68 -2.99
C ARG A 35 -39.50 22.44 -2.34
N LYS A 36 -40.11 21.89 -1.29
CA LYS A 36 -41.32 22.45 -0.65
C LYS A 36 -41.01 23.38 0.51
N HIS A 37 -39.88 23.19 1.19
CA HIS A 37 -39.54 23.96 2.39
C HIS A 37 -38.20 24.70 2.29
N GLY A 38 -37.39 24.44 1.24
CA GLY A 38 -36.04 24.99 1.16
C GLY A 38 -35.11 24.49 2.26
N VAL A 39 -35.46 23.39 2.95
CA VAL A 39 -34.73 22.86 4.11
C VAL A 39 -33.89 21.66 3.70
N THR A 40 -32.65 21.62 4.15
CA THR A 40 -31.79 20.44 4.00
C THR A 40 -31.99 19.51 5.19
N VAL A 41 -32.27 18.23 4.93
CA VAL A 41 -32.54 17.25 5.98
C VAL A 41 -31.42 16.21 6.07
N THR A 42 -30.91 16.02 7.27
CA THR A 42 -29.98 14.94 7.61
C THR A 42 -30.71 13.88 8.40
N VAL A 43 -30.64 12.63 7.92
CA VAL A 43 -31.26 11.48 8.59
C VAL A 43 -30.22 10.85 9.51
N PHE A 44 -30.58 10.71 10.79
CA PHE A 44 -29.72 10.08 11.79
C PHE A 44 -30.26 8.70 12.14
N GLU A 45 -29.54 7.65 11.75
CA GLU A 45 -29.86 6.27 12.13
C GLU A 45 -29.05 5.90 13.37
N LYS A 46 -29.74 5.70 14.50
CA LYS A 46 -29.11 5.25 15.74
C LYS A 46 -28.66 3.79 15.55
N LYS A 47 -27.37 3.60 15.28
CA LYS A 47 -26.74 2.26 15.28
C LYS A 47 -26.87 1.63 16.65
N THR A 48 -27.36 0.39 16.70
CA THR A 48 -27.52 -0.39 17.93
C THR A 48 -26.17 -0.72 18.56
N ILE A 49 -26.18 -1.02 19.86
CA ILE A 49 -24.97 -1.45 20.60
C ILE A 49 -24.38 -2.71 19.96
N VAL A 50 -25.24 -3.66 19.55
CA VAL A 50 -24.84 -4.89 18.86
C VAL A 50 -24.08 -4.61 17.57
N HIS A 51 -24.58 -3.70 16.72
CA HIS A 51 -23.90 -3.32 15.49
C HIS A 51 -22.50 -2.70 15.74
N LYS A 52 -22.35 -1.92 16.82
CA LYS A 52 -21.03 -1.38 17.22
C LYS A 52 -20.08 -2.47 17.70
N GLN A 53 -20.58 -3.45 18.47
CA GLN A 53 -19.79 -4.59 18.95
C GLN A 53 -19.33 -5.50 17.79
N GLU A 54 -20.21 -5.77 16.83
CA GLU A 54 -19.87 -6.52 15.61
C GLU A 54 -18.80 -5.81 14.78
N GLN A 55 -18.92 -4.50 14.57
CA GLN A 55 -17.88 -3.70 13.90
C GLN A 55 -16.54 -3.76 14.64
N ALA A 56 -16.55 -3.69 15.97
CA ALA A 56 -15.33 -3.81 16.77
C ALA A 56 -14.69 -5.19 16.64
N LYS A 57 -15.50 -6.28 16.64
CA LYS A 57 -15.03 -7.65 16.43
C LYS A 57 -14.44 -7.83 15.03
N ALA A 58 -15.11 -7.32 14.00
CA ALA A 58 -14.63 -7.34 12.62
C ALA A 58 -13.31 -6.58 12.46
N ARG A 59 -13.16 -5.42 13.11
CA ARG A 59 -11.90 -4.65 13.12
C ARG A 59 -10.75 -5.43 13.76
N LYS A 60 -11.01 -6.05 14.92
CA LYS A 60 -10.01 -6.89 15.61
C LYS A 60 -9.60 -8.09 14.74
N ALA A 61 -10.57 -8.77 14.11
CA ALA A 61 -10.31 -9.89 13.21
C ALA A 61 -9.44 -9.50 12.00
N ARG A 62 -9.72 -8.33 11.39
CA ARG A 62 -8.91 -7.78 10.30
C ARG A 62 -7.47 -7.50 10.77
N TRP A 63 -7.31 -6.85 11.92
CA TRP A 63 -5.99 -6.57 12.48
C TRP A 63 -5.19 -7.85 12.74
N THR A 64 -5.81 -8.87 13.33
CA THR A 64 -5.15 -10.16 13.56
C THR A 64 -4.75 -10.83 12.25
N ALA A 65 -5.61 -10.80 11.22
CA ALA A 65 -5.30 -11.37 9.92
C ALA A 65 -4.11 -10.65 9.24
N THR A 66 -4.09 -9.31 9.26
CA THR A 66 -2.98 -8.51 8.74
C THR A 66 -1.67 -8.83 9.48
N LYS A 67 -1.71 -8.90 10.81
CA LYS A 67 -0.52 -9.22 11.61
C LYS A 67 0.01 -10.63 11.31
N THR A 68 -0.87 -11.60 11.13
CA THR A 68 -0.49 -12.97 10.73
C THR A 68 0.12 -12.99 9.34
N ALA A 69 -0.44 -12.25 8.37
CA ALA A 69 0.11 -12.15 7.03
C ALA A 69 1.52 -11.53 7.02
N ILE A 70 1.75 -10.45 7.78
CA ILE A 70 3.07 -9.82 7.93
C ILE A 70 4.07 -10.82 8.54
N ARG A 71 3.67 -11.57 9.57
CA ARG A 71 4.52 -12.61 10.17
C ARG A 71 4.87 -13.70 9.17
N ALA A 72 3.90 -14.16 8.37
CA ALA A 72 4.13 -15.16 7.33
C ALA A 72 5.07 -14.65 6.23
N MET A 73 4.95 -13.37 5.82
CA MET A 73 5.87 -12.76 4.86
C MET A 73 7.31 -12.70 5.40
N ARG A 74 7.49 -12.36 6.69
CA ARG A 74 8.81 -12.35 7.35
C ARG A 74 9.39 -13.76 7.57
N ALA A 75 8.54 -14.75 7.78
CA ALA A 75 8.96 -16.14 7.98
C ALA A 75 9.34 -16.86 6.68
N LYS A 76 9.05 -16.27 5.51
CA LYS A 76 9.56 -16.82 4.25
C LYS A 76 11.08 -16.70 4.26
N PRO A 77 11.81 -17.82 4.18
CA PRO A 77 13.26 -17.74 4.04
C PRO A 77 13.53 -16.95 2.76
N ILE A 78 14.34 -15.90 2.89
CA ILE A 78 14.99 -15.29 1.73
C ILE A 78 15.80 -16.46 1.16
N LYS A 79 15.32 -17.05 0.06
CA LYS A 79 16.13 -18.03 -0.67
C LYS A 79 17.45 -17.31 -0.89
N ALA A 80 18.53 -17.81 -0.29
CA ALA A 80 19.86 -17.36 -0.60
C ALA A 80 20.03 -17.67 -2.09
N SER A 81 19.70 -16.69 -2.92
CA SER A 81 19.92 -16.76 -4.36
C SER A 81 21.42 -16.84 -4.44
N LYS A 82 21.96 -18.04 -4.64
CA LYS A 82 23.33 -18.18 -5.09
C LYS A 82 23.41 -17.25 -6.30
N ARG A 83 24.22 -16.21 -6.21
CA ARG A 83 24.45 -15.35 -7.37
C ARG A 83 25.03 -16.27 -8.43
N ASP A 84 24.42 -16.29 -9.62
CA ASP A 84 25.01 -17.00 -10.74
C ASP A 84 26.40 -16.42 -11.00
N THR A 85 27.40 -17.28 -11.19
CA THR A 85 28.77 -16.84 -11.45
C THR A 85 28.83 -16.04 -12.75
N PHE A 86 29.72 -15.06 -12.79
CA PHE A 86 29.91 -14.27 -13.99
C PHE A 86 30.51 -15.10 -15.12
N THR A 87 29.80 -15.19 -16.23
CA THR A 87 30.27 -15.85 -17.45
C THR A 87 31.08 -14.90 -18.33
N PHE A 88 31.69 -15.44 -19.38
CA PHE A 88 32.42 -14.65 -20.38
C PHE A 88 31.54 -13.57 -21.05
N ALA A 89 30.24 -13.84 -21.24
CA ALA A 89 29.29 -12.86 -21.77
C ALA A 89 29.16 -11.64 -20.85
N ASN A 90 29.15 -11.86 -19.53
CA ASN A 90 29.14 -10.79 -18.54
C ASN A 90 30.45 -10.00 -18.60
N ALA A 91 31.60 -10.68 -18.67
CA ALA A 91 32.92 -10.04 -18.75
C ALA A 91 33.07 -9.16 -20.00
N ARG A 92 32.52 -9.58 -21.15
CA ARG A 92 32.52 -8.79 -22.38
C ARG A 92 31.67 -7.52 -22.28
N LEU A 93 30.54 -7.57 -21.58
CA LEU A 93 29.62 -6.43 -21.41
C LEU A 93 30.06 -5.47 -20.30
N ARG A 94 30.72 -6.00 -19.27
CA ARG A 94 31.04 -5.30 -18.01
C ARG A 94 32.52 -5.43 -17.61
N GLY A 95 33.40 -5.55 -18.60
CA GLY A 95 34.85 -5.56 -18.44
C GLY A 95 35.38 -4.21 -17.95
N ALA A 96 36.69 -4.08 -17.76
CA ALA A 96 37.26 -2.85 -17.19
C ALA A 96 37.23 -1.66 -18.15
N HIS A 97 37.36 -1.90 -19.45
CA HIS A 97 37.34 -0.85 -20.46
C HIS A 97 35.92 -0.39 -20.81
N GLU A 98 35.64 0.89 -20.52
CA GLU A 98 34.47 1.67 -21.01
C GLU A 98 33.07 1.13 -20.68
N ALA A 99 32.95 0.13 -19.79
CA ALA A 99 31.63 -0.32 -19.35
C ALA A 99 31.01 0.66 -18.34
N VAL A 100 29.70 0.89 -18.47
CA VAL A 100 28.92 1.79 -17.59
C VAL A 100 28.93 1.33 -16.13
N ASN A 101 29.07 0.02 -15.87
CA ASN A 101 29.12 -0.57 -14.53
C ASN A 101 30.10 -1.76 -14.50
N PRO A 102 31.42 -1.53 -14.51
CA PRO A 102 32.39 -2.59 -14.72
C PRO A 102 32.57 -3.44 -13.45
N PHE A 103 32.89 -4.74 -13.61
CA PHE A 103 33.21 -5.63 -12.49
C PHE A 103 34.60 -5.38 -11.92
N VAL A 104 35.51 -4.95 -12.78
CA VAL A 104 36.91 -4.67 -12.51
C VAL A 104 37.26 -3.33 -13.14
N LYS A 105 38.25 -2.61 -12.61
CA LYS A 105 38.67 -1.29 -13.09
C LYS A 105 40.19 -1.22 -13.17
N ILE A 106 40.72 -0.52 -14.18
CA ILE A 106 42.15 -0.25 -14.28
C ILE A 106 42.45 1.08 -13.59
N GLY A 107 43.28 1.05 -12.54
CA GLY A 107 43.62 2.23 -11.75
C GLY A 107 45.10 2.27 -11.37
N GLU A 108 45.56 3.36 -10.77
CA GLU A 108 46.88 3.40 -10.14
C GLU A 108 46.84 2.68 -8.79
N SER A 109 47.89 1.90 -8.52
CA SER A 109 48.04 1.20 -7.26
C SER A 109 48.36 2.17 -6.13
N THR A 110 47.80 1.90 -4.95
CA THR A 110 48.18 2.59 -3.71
C THR A 110 49.53 2.12 -3.17
N ILE A 111 50.07 1.02 -3.71
CA ILE A 111 51.40 0.50 -3.37
C ILE A 111 52.45 1.27 -4.19
N PRO A 112 53.40 1.98 -3.54
CA PRO A 112 54.42 2.74 -4.24
C PRO A 112 55.24 1.89 -5.21
N GLY A 113 55.43 2.38 -6.43
CA GLY A 113 56.21 1.71 -7.48
C GLY A 113 55.49 0.56 -8.22
N ALA A 114 54.27 0.19 -7.82
CA ALA A 114 53.54 -0.91 -8.46
C ALA A 114 52.87 -0.52 -9.81
N GLY A 115 52.75 0.77 -10.11
CA GLY A 115 52.15 1.25 -11.36
C GLY A 115 50.63 1.04 -11.43
N ARG A 116 50.11 0.80 -12.64
CA ARG A 116 48.66 0.59 -12.87
C ARG A 116 48.29 -0.89 -12.76
N GLY A 117 47.20 -1.17 -12.05
CA GLY A 117 46.69 -2.52 -11.81
C GLY A 117 45.20 -2.67 -12.12
N LEU A 118 44.72 -3.91 -12.12
CA LEU A 118 43.31 -4.27 -12.27
C LEU A 118 42.70 -4.52 -10.88
N PHE A 119 41.64 -3.79 -10.54
CA PHE A 119 41.01 -3.81 -9.21
C PHE A 119 39.56 -4.24 -9.31
N ALA A 120 39.07 -5.02 -8.36
CA ALA A 120 37.64 -5.36 -8.29
C ALA A 120 36.82 -4.13 -7.89
N ALA A 121 35.72 -3.88 -8.60
CA ALA A 121 34.74 -2.83 -8.27
C ALA A 121 33.55 -3.37 -7.45
N ILE A 122 33.40 -4.70 -7.39
CA ILE A 122 32.39 -5.43 -6.62
C ILE A 122 32.99 -6.74 -6.10
N ASP A 123 32.30 -7.40 -5.17
CA ASP A 123 32.71 -8.72 -4.69
C ASP A 123 32.68 -9.76 -5.83
N LEU A 124 33.81 -10.44 -5.97
CA LEU A 124 34.02 -11.54 -6.90
C LEU A 124 34.02 -12.85 -6.14
N LEU A 125 33.32 -13.85 -6.68
CA LEU A 125 33.29 -15.21 -6.13
C LEU A 125 34.25 -16.11 -6.93
N PRO A 126 34.77 -17.18 -6.32
CA PRO A 126 35.54 -18.18 -7.05
C PRO A 126 34.76 -18.70 -8.27
N GLY A 127 35.38 -18.62 -9.45
CA GLY A 127 34.77 -19.00 -10.73
C GLY A 127 34.14 -17.84 -11.51
N ASP A 128 34.09 -16.62 -10.97
CA ASP A 128 33.71 -15.43 -11.73
C ASP A 128 34.76 -15.10 -12.81
N ILE A 129 34.32 -14.93 -14.05
CA ILE A 129 35.17 -14.52 -15.16
C ILE A 129 35.15 -13.00 -15.26
N CYS A 130 36.33 -12.37 -15.20
CA CYS A 130 36.53 -10.93 -15.38
C CYS A 130 37.61 -10.66 -16.43
N THR A 131 37.40 -9.66 -17.27
CA THR A 131 38.35 -9.23 -18.29
C THR A 131 38.61 -7.73 -18.16
N ALA A 132 39.84 -7.33 -18.43
CA ALA A 132 40.23 -5.92 -18.55
C ALA A 132 39.63 -5.30 -19.81
#